data_AF-A0A218WPZ9-F1
#
_entry.id   AF-A0A218WPZ9-F1
#
_cell.length_a   1.000
_cell.length_b   1.000
_cell.length_c   1.000
_cell.angle_alpha   90.00
_cell.angle_beta   90.00
_cell.angle_gamma   90.00
#
_symmetry.space_group_name_H-M   'P 1'
#
loop_
_entity.id
_entity.type
_entity.pdbx_description
1 polymer ?
#
loop_
_entity_poly.entity_id
_entity_poly.type
_entity_poly.pdbx_seq_one_letter_code
_entity_poly.pdbx_strand_id
1 'polypeptide(L)'
;MAGRVAGLLVLCLVFATAVQVIRAQMLLDQYRQCFKDCHDSCETEGNGNTFCEMKCDGDCMAKETAAKLDKVRQDMAAGREAAQNSGR
;
A
#
# COMPACT_ATOMS: atom_id res chain seq x y z
N MET A 1 20.61 -24.98 -21.92
CA MET A 1 19.49 -24.00 -21.90
C MET A 1 18.79 -23.93 -20.54
N ALA A 2 18.53 -25.05 -19.86
CA ALA A 2 17.81 -25.09 -18.58
C ALA A 2 18.42 -24.24 -17.44
N GLY A 3 19.76 -24.26 -17.26
CA GLY A 3 20.41 -23.47 -16.19
C GLY A 3 20.28 -21.94 -16.36
N ARG A 4 20.19 -21.45 -17.61
CA ARG A 4 19.96 -20.02 -17.89
C ARG A 4 18.52 -19.61 -17.57
N VAL A 5 17.56 -20.46 -17.91
CA VAL A 5 16.15 -20.23 -17.60
C VAL A 5 15.90 -20.30 -16.09
N ALA A 6 16.47 -21.30 -15.40
CA ALA A 6 16.36 -21.42 -13.94
C ALA A 6 16.97 -20.21 -13.21
N GLY A 7 18.14 -19.72 -13.64
CA GLY A 7 18.76 -18.52 -13.07
C GLY A 7 17.90 -17.26 -13.24
N LEU A 8 17.30 -17.07 -14.42
CA LEU A 8 16.40 -15.94 -14.68
C LEU A 8 15.13 -16.02 -13.82
N LEU A 9 14.55 -17.21 -13.68
CA LEU A 9 13.37 -17.41 -12.83
C LEU A 9 13.67 -17.08 -11.36
N VAL A 10 14.80 -17.56 -10.83
CA VAL A 10 15.22 -17.25 -9.45
C VAL A 10 15.42 -15.76 -9.26
N LEU A 11 16.08 -15.07 -10.20
CA LEU A 11 16.24 -13.62 -10.14
C LEU A 11 14.87 -12.92 -10.13
N CYS A 12 13.95 -13.27 -11.03
CA CYS A 12 12.61 -12.68 -11.07
C CYS A 12 11.85 -12.84 -9.74
N LEU A 13 11.94 -14.02 -9.12
CA LEU A 13 11.30 -14.25 -7.82
C LEU A 13 11.91 -13.37 -6.72
N VAL A 14 13.24 -13.25 -6.66
CA VAL A 14 13.93 -12.38 -5.70
C VAL A 14 13.57 -10.91 -5.91
N PHE A 15 13.49 -10.45 -7.16
CA PHE A 15 13.05 -9.08 -7.45
C PHE A 15 11.59 -8.84 -7.06
N ALA A 16 10.70 -9.78 -7.38
CA ALA A 16 9.29 -9.66 -7.02
C ALA A 16 9.09 -9.60 -5.49
N THR A 17 9.80 -10.42 -4.72
CA THR A 17 9.72 -10.41 -3.25
C THR A 17 10.32 -9.12 -2.68
N ALA A 18 11.47 -8.67 -3.16
CA ALA A 18 12.07 -7.41 -2.73
C ALA A 18 11.13 -6.21 -2.95
N VAL A 19 10.46 -6.14 -4.11
CA VAL A 19 9.48 -5.09 -4.41
C VAL A 19 8.29 -5.15 -3.44
N GLN A 20 7.80 -6.34 -3.12
CA GLN A 20 6.69 -6.49 -2.15
C GLN A 20 7.09 -6.03 -0.75
N VAL A 21 8.30 -6.37 -0.28
CA VAL A 21 8.80 -5.95 1.03
C VAL A 21 8.92 -4.43 1.13
N ILE A 22 9.50 -3.78 0.11
CA ILE A 22 9.64 -2.31 0.08
C ILE A 22 8.25 -1.64 0.10
N ARG A 23 7.30 -2.19 -0.66
CA ARG A 23 5.91 -1.67 -0.67
C ARG A 23 5.23 -1.85 0.69
N ALA A 24 5.44 -2.98 1.35
CA ALA A 24 4.88 -3.22 2.68
C ALA A 24 5.43 -2.22 3.71
N GLN A 25 6.74 -1.93 3.66
CA GLN A 25 7.33 -0.91 4.54
C GLN A 25 6.76 0.48 4.29
N MET A 26 6.64 0.92 3.03
CA MET A 26 6.05 2.22 2.73
C MET A 26 4.61 2.36 3.24
N LEU A 27 3.80 1.30 3.14
CA LEU A 27 2.44 1.30 3.68
C LEU A 27 2.44 1.42 5.20
N LEU A 28 3.36 0.71 5.87
CA LEU A 28 3.51 0.76 7.31
C LEU A 28 3.93 2.16 7.80
N ASP A 29 4.85 2.81 7.09
CA ASP A 29 5.30 4.16 7.40
C ASP A 29 4.17 5.19 7.22
N GLN A 30 3.37 5.06 6.15
CA GLN A 30 2.21 5.92 5.93
C GLN A 30 1.15 5.77 7.03
N TYR A 31 0.83 4.52 7.40
CA TYR A 31 -0.09 4.26 8.51
C TYR A 31 0.45 4.85 9.82
N ARG A 32 1.73 4.60 10.14
CA ARG A 32 2.36 5.11 11.37
C ARG A 32 2.31 6.64 11.44
N GLN A 33 2.58 7.31 10.32
CA GLN A 33 2.52 8.77 10.28
C GLN A 33 1.09 9.28 10.45
N CYS A 34 0.11 8.69 9.76
CA CYS A 34 -1.30 9.02 9.94
C CYS A 34 -1.74 8.85 11.40
N PHE A 35 -1.41 7.71 12.01
CA PHE A 35 -1.81 7.40 13.37
C PHE A 35 -1.19 8.40 14.35
N LYS A 36 0.10 8.70 14.20
CA LYS A 36 0.79 9.66 15.05
C LYS A 36 0.14 11.04 14.99
N ASP A 37 -0.05 11.58 13.79
CA ASP A 37 -0.63 12.92 13.61
C ASP A 37 -2.07 12.98 14.15
N CYS A 38 -2.86 11.92 13.95
CA CYS A 38 -4.21 11.80 14.48
C CYS A 38 -4.22 11.72 16.02
N HIS A 39 -3.36 10.87 16.59
CA HIS A 39 -3.31 10.62 18.03
C HIS A 39 -2.87 11.88 18.78
N ASP A 40 -1.81 12.54 18.31
CA ASP A 40 -1.30 13.79 18.87
C ASP A 40 -2.39 14.88 18.86
N SER A 41 -3.13 15.00 17.75
CA SER A 41 -4.26 15.94 17.65
C SER A 41 -5.41 15.57 18.59
N CYS A 42 -5.77 14.28 18.65
CA CYS A 42 -6.87 13.79 19.48
C CYS A 42 -6.61 13.98 20.98
N GLU A 43 -5.36 13.77 21.43
CA GLU A 43 -4.95 14.04 22.80
C GLU A 43 -4.92 15.54 23.09
N THR A 44 -4.50 16.37 22.12
CA THR A 44 -4.52 17.84 22.25
C THR A 44 -5.95 18.39 22.39
N GLU A 45 -6.94 17.72 21.80
CA GLU A 45 -8.36 18.01 21.98
C GLU A 45 -8.89 17.62 23.37
N GLY A 46 -8.08 16.99 24.22
CA GLY A 46 -8.43 16.59 25.59
C GLY A 46 -9.15 15.25 25.68
N ASN A 47 -9.13 14.43 24.62
CA ASN A 47 -9.73 13.10 24.65
C ASN A 47 -8.83 12.09 25.37
N GLY A 48 -9.41 10.99 25.85
CA GLY A 48 -8.65 9.93 26.52
C GLY A 48 -7.87 9.04 25.55
N ASN A 49 -6.72 8.51 25.99
CA ASN A 49 -5.82 7.68 25.18
C ASN A 49 -6.54 6.54 24.42
N THR A 50 -7.31 5.69 25.11
CA THR A 50 -8.01 4.56 24.46
C THR A 50 -9.03 5.01 23.41
N PHE A 51 -9.67 6.17 23.61
CA PHE A 51 -10.58 6.73 22.61
C PHE A 51 -9.80 7.18 21.37
N CYS A 52 -8.68 7.87 21.57
CA CYS A 52 -7.82 8.31 20.48
C CYS A 52 -7.22 7.14 19.71
N GLU A 53 -6.77 6.10 20.40
CA GLU A 53 -6.25 4.88 19.78
C GLU A 53 -7.29 4.23 18.85
N MET A 54 -8.52 3.98 19.33
CA MET A 54 -9.57 3.36 18.52
C MET A 54 -10.03 4.25 17.36
N LYS A 55 -10.17 5.56 17.60
CA LYS A 55 -10.58 6.52 16.56
C LYS A 55 -9.53 6.59 15.46
N CYS A 56 -8.27 6.79 15.83
CA CYS A 56 -7.19 6.97 14.88
C CYS A 56 -6.84 5.69 14.13
N ASP A 57 -6.94 4.52 14.77
CA ASP A 57 -6.83 3.25 14.07
C ASP A 57 -7.87 3.13 12.95
N GLY A 58 -9.15 3.38 13.28
CA GLY A 58 -10.25 3.33 12.32
C GLY A 58 -10.10 4.35 11.17
N ASP A 59 -9.82 5.60 11.50
CA ASP A 59 -9.69 6.69 10.51
C ASP A 59 -8.50 6.44 9.55
N CYS A 60 -7.36 5.99 10.09
CA CYS A 60 -6.19 5.70 9.27
C CYS A 60 -6.36 4.44 8.42
N MET A 61 -7.01 3.39 8.94
CA MET A 61 -7.36 2.21 8.14
C MET A 61 -8.34 2.55 7.01
N ALA A 62 -9.33 3.42 7.25
CA ALA A 62 -10.26 3.87 6.22
C ALA A 62 -9.52 4.65 5.11
N LYS A 63 -8.60 5.55 5.49
CA LYS A 63 -7.75 6.27 4.52
C LYS A 63 -6.89 5.32 3.70
N GLU A 64 -6.24 4.34 4.33
CA GLU A 64 -5.40 3.38 3.61
C GLU A 64 -6.24 2.54 2.63
N THR A 65 -7.42 2.10 3.05
CA THR A 65 -8.34 1.32 2.22
C THR A 65 -8.81 2.12 1.01
N ALA A 66 -9.18 3.39 1.20
CA ALA A 66 -9.56 4.28 0.10
C ALA A 66 -8.41 4.47 -0.89
N ALA A 67 -7.20 4.73 -0.41
CA ALA A 67 -6.02 4.89 -1.26
C ALA A 67 -5.70 3.62 -2.07
N LYS A 68 -5.85 2.42 -1.48
CA LYS A 68 -5.69 1.15 -2.20
C LYS A 68 -6.77 0.99 -3.28
N LEU A 69 -8.02 1.33 -2.99
CA LEU A 69 -9.12 1.23 -3.95
C LEU A 69 -8.91 2.18 -5.14
N ASP A 70 -8.48 3.40 -4.90
CA ASP A 70 -8.17 4.37 -5.96
C ASP A 70 -7.01 3.88 -6.84
N LYS A 71 -5.98 3.30 -6.23
CA LYS A 71 -4.87 2.70 -6.97
C LYS A 71 -5.33 1.53 -7.84
N VAL A 72 -6.16 0.62 -7.29
CA VAL A 72 -6.73 -0.49 -8.06
C VAL A 72 -7.58 0.04 -9.22
N ARG A 73 -8.37 1.09 -9.00
CA ARG A 73 -9.15 1.75 -10.06
C ARG A 73 -8.23 2.31 -11.17
N GLN A 74 -7.12 2.95 -10.81
CA GLN A 74 -6.15 3.49 -11.77
C GLN A 74 -5.46 2.37 -12.56
N ASP A 75 -5.01 1.32 -11.89
CA ASP A 75 -4.34 0.17 -12.52
C ASP A 75 -5.31 -0.56 -13.49
N MET A 76 -6.59 -0.68 -13.13
CA MET A 76 -7.63 -1.24 -14.00
C MET A 76 -7.95 -0.35 -15.20
N ALA A 77 -7.91 0.98 -15.03
CA ALA A 77 -8.09 1.93 -16.13
C ALA A 77 -6.91 1.84 -17.13
N ALA A 78 -5.68 1.86 -16.63
CA ALA A 78 -4.48 1.69 -17.45
C ALA A 78 -4.45 0.33 -18.17
N GLY A 79 -4.92 -0.74 -17.50
CA GLY A 79 -5.08 -2.06 -18.10
C GLY A 79 -6.11 -2.10 -19.24
N ARG A 80 -7.22 -1.36 -19.12
CA ARG A 80 -8.19 -1.21 -20.23
C ARG A 80 -7.59 -0.46 -21.41
N GLU A 81 -6.82 0.60 -21.16
CA GLU A 81 -6.16 1.37 -22.22
C GLU A 81 -5.11 0.53 -22.96
N ALA A 82 -4.31 -0.25 -22.24
CA ALA A 82 -3.35 -1.18 -22.83
C ALA A 82 -4.03 -2.28 -23.66
N ALA A 83 -5.16 -2.83 -23.20
CA ALA A 83 -5.94 -3.82 -23.94
C ALA A 83 -6.57 -3.24 -25.22
N GLN A 84 -7.00 -1.98 -25.20
CA GLN A 84 -7.55 -1.30 -26.38
C GLN A 84 -6.48 -0.96 -27.43
N ASN A 85 -5.23 -0.71 -27.02
CA ASN A 85 -4.15 -0.35 -27.93
C ASN A 85 -3.36 -1.56 -28.48
N SER A 86 -3.51 -2.76 -27.90
CA SER A 86 -2.88 -4.01 -28.38
C SER A 86 -3.66 -4.69 -29.52
N GLY A 87 -4.88 -4.22 -29.82
CA GLY A 87 -5.74 -4.75 -30.88
C GLY A 87 -5.71 -3.95 -32.19
N ARG A 88 -4.82 -2.97 -32.35
CA ARG A 88 -4.72 -2.10 -33.52
C ARG A 88 -3.40 -2.27 -34.26
#